data_AF-K1VAY8-F1
#
_entry.id   AF-K1VAY8-F1
#
_cell.length_a   1.000
_cell.length_b   1.000
_cell.length_c   1.000
_cell.angle_alpha   90.00
_cell.angle_beta   90.00
_cell.angle_gamma   90.00
#
_symmetry.space_group_name_H-M   'P 1'
#
loop_
_entity.id
_entity.type
_entity.pdbx_description
1 polymer ?
#
loop_
_entity_poly.entity_id
_entity_poly.type
_entity_poly.pdbx_seq_one_letter_code
_entity_poly.pdbx_strand_id
1 'polypeptide(L)' 'YRNVIPLPHEIVMVDGNSFVVEKDTRILYPEDNVLLERNAQFLAGYIKEATGRRLKVESGQDVNDKNMII' A
#
# COMPACT_ATOMS: atom_id res chain seq x y z
N TYR A 1 0.95 -24.75 0.12
CA TYR A 1 0.45 -23.37 0.08
C TYR A 1 1.52 -22.47 -0.52
N ARG A 2 1.36 -22.02 -1.76
CA ARG A 2 2.21 -20.97 -2.36
C ARG A 2 1.30 -19.77 -2.62
N ASN A 3 1.18 -18.88 -1.64
CA ASN A 3 0.27 -17.73 -1.71
C ASN A 3 0.85 -16.57 -2.53
N VAL A 4 2.13 -16.66 -2.93
CA VAL A 4 2.83 -15.68 -3.77
C VAL A 4 3.82 -16.42 -4.67
N ILE A 5 3.90 -16.05 -5.95
CA ILE A 5 4.78 -16.67 -6.95
C ILE A 5 5.44 -15.57 -7.79
N PRO A 6 6.79 -15.56 -7.94
CA PRO A 6 7.75 -16.49 -7.34
C PRO A 6 7.82 -16.36 -5.82
N LEU A 7 8.38 -17.38 -5.15
CA LEU A 7 8.55 -17.32 -3.70
C LEU A 7 9.58 -16.22 -3.38
N PRO A 8 9.29 -15.31 -2.43
CA PRO A 8 10.25 -14.33 -1.96
C PRO A 8 11.51 -14.99 -1.38
N HIS A 9 12.62 -14.24 -1.38
CA HIS A 9 13.88 -14.71 -0.80
C HIS A 9 13.77 -14.92 0.73
N GLU A 10 13.02 -14.07 1.41
CA GLU A 10 12.81 -14.11 2.86
C GLU A 10 11.37 -13.65 3.20
N ILE A 11 10.77 -14.26 4.22
CA ILE A 11 9.49 -13.85 4.81
C ILE A 11 9.67 -13.87 6.33
N VAL A 12 9.53 -12.71 6.98
CA VAL A 12 9.53 -12.58 8.44
C VAL A 12 8.14 -12.17 8.89
N MET A 13 7.45 -13.06 9.62
CA MET A 13 6.17 -12.76 10.24
C MET A 13 6.41 -12.18 11.62
N VAL A 14 5.75 -11.07 11.94
CA VAL A 14 5.82 -10.42 13.25
C VAL A 14 4.47 -10.50 13.94
N ASP A 15 4.49 -10.70 15.25
CA ASP A 15 3.28 -10.63 16.08
C ASP A 15 2.82 -9.19 16.23
N GLY A 16 1.50 -8.97 16.17
CA GLY A 16 0.91 -7.64 16.29
C GLY A 16 -0.45 -7.53 15.61
N ASN A 17 -0.95 -6.30 15.52
CA ASN A 17 -2.19 -6.03 14.80
C ASN A 17 -1.93 -6.05 13.29
N SER A 18 -2.77 -6.79 12.56
CA SER A 18 -2.79 -6.72 11.10
C SER A 18 -3.13 -5.31 10.62
N PHE A 19 -2.56 -4.91 9.49
CA PHE A 19 -3.00 -3.70 8.79
C PHE A 19 -4.38 -3.95 8.17
N VAL A 20 -5.34 -3.05 8.47
CA VAL A 20 -6.69 -3.12 7.94
C VAL A 20 -6.85 -2.06 6.86
N VAL A 21 -7.23 -2.47 5.66
CA VAL A 21 -7.52 -1.53 4.57
C VAL A 21 -8.93 -0.98 4.74
N GLU A 22 -9.01 0.23 5.27
CA GLU A 22 -10.24 0.98 5.50
C GLU A 22 -10.60 1.89 4.30
N LYS A 23 -11.72 2.63 4.42
CA LYS A 23 -12.20 3.52 3.35
C LYS A 23 -11.32 4.77 3.20
N ASP A 24 -10.77 5.23 4.30
CA ASP A 24 -9.93 6.41 4.43
C ASP A 24 -8.43 6.09 4.35
N THR A 25 -8.05 4.82 4.16
CA THR A 25 -6.66 4.43 3.91
C THR A 25 -6.11 5.18 2.69
N ARG A 26 -4.90 5.73 2.85
CA ARG A 26 -4.22 6.50 1.81
C ARG A 26 -2.94 5.80 1.37
N ILE A 27 -2.57 6.00 0.12
CA ILE A 27 -1.28 5.58 -0.42
C ILE A 27 -0.44 6.85 -0.57
N LEU A 28 0.71 6.88 0.10
CA LEU A 28 1.63 8.00 0.03
C LEU A 28 2.78 7.71 -0.91
N TYR A 29 3.29 8.76 -1.54
CA TYR A 29 4.55 8.71 -2.27
C TYR A 29 5.38 9.97 -1.95
N PRO A 30 6.71 9.89 -2.02
CA PRO A 30 7.57 11.06 -1.83
C PRO A 30 7.26 12.16 -2.85
N GLU A 31 7.21 13.40 -2.37
CA GLU A 31 7.14 14.57 -3.25
C GLU A 31 8.28 14.53 -4.28
N ASP A 32 7.98 15.03 -5.48
CA ASP A 32 8.89 15.09 -6.64
C ASP A 32 9.37 13.74 -7.19
N ASN A 33 8.73 12.61 -6.84
CA ASN A 33 9.02 11.30 -7.43
C ASN A 33 7.87 10.76 -8.30
N VAL A 34 7.85 11.19 -9.57
CA VAL A 34 6.84 10.80 -10.58
C VAL A 34 6.77 9.29 -10.82
N LEU A 35 7.90 8.57 -10.68
CA LEU A 35 7.89 7.12 -10.82
C LEU A 35 7.14 6.46 -9.66
N LEU A 36 7.33 6.94 -8.44
CA LEU A 36 6.61 6.45 -7.27
C LEU A 36 5.14 6.88 -7.26
N GLU A 37 4.82 8.08 -7.76
CA GLU A 37 3.43 8.47 -8.00
C GLU A 37 2.72 7.45 -8.89
N ARG A 38 3.34 7.08 -10.02
CA ARG A 38 2.77 6.11 -10.96
C ARG A 38 2.63 4.71 -10.31
N ASN A 39 3.60 4.30 -9.49
CA ASN A 39 3.49 3.04 -8.75
C ASN A 39 2.35 3.07 -7.74
N ALA A 40 2.18 4.18 -7.01
CA ALA A 40 1.07 4.37 -6.06
C ALA A 40 -0.30 4.31 -6.76
N GLN A 41 -0.41 4.90 -7.97
CA GLN A 41 -1.62 4.81 -8.78
C GLN A 41 -1.91 3.37 -9.25
N PHE A 42 -0.88 2.61 -9.65
CA PHE A 42 -1.06 1.20 -9.99
C PHE A 42 -1.54 0.38 -8.80
N LEU A 43 -0.93 0.57 -7.63
CA LEU A 43 -1.33 -0.09 -6.39
C LEU A 43 -2.80 0.24 -6.03
N ALA A 44 -3.20 1.51 -6.14
CA ALA A 44 -4.59 1.91 -5.93
C ALA A 44 -5.55 1.19 -6.89
N GLY A 45 -5.15 1.02 -8.15
CA GLY A 45 -5.87 0.26 -9.16
C GLY A 45 -6.05 -1.21 -8.77
N TYR A 46 -4.98 -1.88 -8.35
CA TYR A 46 -5.03 -3.28 -7.90
C TYR A 46 -5.91 -3.47 -6.68
N ILE A 47 -5.81 -2.59 -5.67
CA ILE A 47 -6.66 -2.66 -4.47
C ILE A 47 -8.13 -2.46 -4.84
N LYS A 48 -8.43 -1.55 -5.76
CA LYS A 48 -9.79 -1.34 -6.27
C LYS A 48 -10.32 -2.58 -6.99
N GLU A 49 -9.53 -3.23 -7.82
CA GLU A 49 -9.94 -4.45 -8.52
C GLU A 49 -10.19 -5.60 -7.53
N ALA A 50 -9.31 -5.76 -6.53
CA ALA A 50 -9.41 -6.85 -5.56
C ALA A 50 -10.52 -6.65 -4.51
N THR A 51 -10.81 -5.40 -4.13
CA THR A 51 -11.68 -5.09 -2.96
C THR A 51 -12.88 -4.20 -3.29
N GLY A 52 -12.94 -3.60 -4.48
CA GLY A 52 -13.92 -2.56 -4.84
C GLY A 52 -13.67 -1.18 -4.24
N ARG A 53 -12.66 -1.02 -3.37
CA ARG A 53 -12.38 0.24 -2.66
C ARG A 53 -11.47 1.16 -3.46
N ARG A 54 -11.82 2.45 -3.54
CA ARG A 54 -10.98 3.49 -4.14
C ARG A 54 -10.20 4.20 -3.04
N LEU A 55 -8.92 3.88 -2.92
CA LEU A 55 -8.01 4.57 -2.01
C LEU A 55 -7.53 5.89 -2.62
N LYS A 56 -7.19 6.85 -1.76
CA LYS A 56 -6.58 8.12 -2.19
C LYS A 56 -5.07 7.94 -2.35
N VAL A 57 -4.51 8.62 -3.35
CA VAL A 57 -3.07 8.70 -3.58
C VAL A 57 -2.65 10.15 -3.36
N GLU A 58 -1.73 10.38 -2.43
CA GLU A 58 -1.32 11.73 -2.00
C GLU A 58 0.21 11.78 -1.90
N SER A 59 0.81 12.92 -2.22
CA SER A 59 2.23 13.14 -1.95
C SER A 59 2.40 13.49 -0.47
N GLY A 60 3.45 12.99 0.17
CA GLY A 60 3.75 13.37 1.54
C GLY A 60 4.75 12.47 2.24
N GLN A 61 5.16 12.92 3.43
CA GLN A 61 6.05 12.20 4.34
C GLN A 61 5.43 12.06 5.74
N ASP A 62 4.11 12.24 5.88
CA ASP A 62 3.51 12.28 7.21
C ASP A 62 3.49 10.88 7.83
N VAL A 63 4.53 10.53 8.59
CA VAL A 63 4.72 9.19 9.19
C VAL A 63 3.88 8.94 10.43
N ASN A 64 3.08 9.93 10.87
CA ASN A 64 2.34 9.85 12.14
C ASN A 64 0.91 9.31 12.02
N ASP A 65 0.35 9.25 10.81
CA ASP A 65 -0.93 8.60 10.57
C ASP A 65 -0.73 7.09 10.35
N LYS A 66 -1.47 6.27 11.10
CA LYS A 66 -1.33 4.81 11.07
C LYS A 66 -2.07 4.17 9.89
N ASN A 67 -2.88 4.95 9.17
CA ASN A 67 -3.76 4.47 8.09
C ASN A 67 -3.21 4.77 6.69
N MET A 68 -1.91 4.52 6.49
CA MET A 68 -1.23 4.75 5.22
C MET A 68 -0.46 3.55 4.72
N ILE A 69 -0.33 3.48 3.40
CA ILE A 69 0.58 2.60 2.69
C ILE A 69 1.66 3.51 2.08
N ILE A 70 2.93 3.18 2.31
CA ILE A 70 4.12 3.91 1.85
C ILE A 70 4.96 3.08 0.88
#